data_AF-A0A096B8V0-F1
#
_entry.id   AF-A0A096B8V0-F1
#
_cell.length_a   1.000
_cell.length_b   1.000
_cell.length_c   1.000
_cell.angle_alpha   90.00
_cell.angle_beta   90.00
_cell.angle_gamma   90.00
#
_symmetry.space_group_name_H-M   'P 1'
#
loop_
_entity.id
_entity.type
_entity.pdbx_description
1 polymer ?
#
loop_
_entity_poly.entity_id
_entity_poly.type
_entity_poly.pdbx_seq_one_letter_code
_entity_poly.pdbx_strand_id
1 'polypeptide(L)'
;MESAAPQTPVQALEALQNAYSRFLDALPEARRASLGEAIGFFLRSDGNPKLGSLVDAFAEELPVHVEALKTRLAACPAEEADRLATQALELMLLYPRPKDGATEFSLAAFEGFAAPLLPFLAPARRAELAERYRALTPPRKMLPNQKKLWKALSGR
;
A
#
# COMPACT_ATOMS: atom_id res chain seq x y z
N MET A 1 6.82 23.39 18.30
CA MET A 1 7.97 22.49 18.05
C MET A 1 7.76 21.27 18.91
N GLU A 2 7.22 20.21 18.35
CA GLU A 2 7.14 18.91 19.01
C GLU A 2 8.06 18.00 18.21
N SER A 3 9.30 17.89 18.70
CA SER A 3 10.28 16.99 18.11
C SER A 3 9.89 15.59 18.53
N ALA A 4 9.04 14.92 17.74
CA ALA A 4 8.88 13.48 17.85
C ALA A 4 10.28 12.87 17.81
N ALA A 5 10.62 12.03 18.80
CA ALA A 5 11.90 11.33 18.84
C ALA A 5 12.19 10.71 17.46
N PRO A 6 13.46 10.71 16.98
CA PRO A 6 13.77 10.16 15.68
C PRO A 6 13.33 8.69 15.64
N GLN A 7 12.23 8.42 14.94
CA GLN A 7 11.70 7.07 14.78
C GLN A 7 12.79 6.18 14.20
N THR A 8 13.00 5.02 14.80
CA THR A 8 13.87 3.99 14.24
C THR A 8 13.30 3.45 12.92
N PRO A 9 14.11 2.81 12.06
CA PRO A 9 13.63 2.14 10.84
C PRO A 9 12.52 1.11 11.12
N VAL A 10 12.63 0.39 12.24
CA VAL A 10 11.62 -0.58 12.69
C VAL A 10 10.33 0.14 13.08
N GLN A 11 10.40 1.22 13.85
CA GLN A 11 9.22 2.02 14.20
C GLN A 11 8.55 2.65 12.98
N ALA A 12 9.31 3.05 11.96
CA ALA A 12 8.75 3.56 10.71
C ALA A 12 8.02 2.45 9.92
N LEU A 13 8.55 1.22 9.92
CA LEU A 13 7.87 0.06 9.35
C LEU A 13 6.59 -0.28 10.12
N GLU A 14 6.64 -0.28 11.45
CA GLU A 14 5.48 -0.52 12.31
C GLU A 14 4.39 0.54 12.09
N ALA A 15 4.76 1.82 11.92
CA ALA A 15 3.81 2.89 11.61
C ALA A 15 3.08 2.62 10.27
N LEU A 16 3.82 2.19 9.24
CA LEU A 16 3.24 1.79 7.95
C LEU A 16 2.28 0.59 8.11
N GLN A 17 2.71 -0.45 8.84
CA GLN A 17 1.88 -1.63 9.11
C GLN A 17 0.59 -1.27 9.86
N ASN A 18 0.69 -0.40 10.87
CA ASN A 18 -0.44 0.08 11.65
C ASN A 18 -1.40 0.94 10.80
N ALA A 19 -0.90 1.73 9.86
CA ALA A 19 -1.74 2.47 8.91
C ALA A 19 -2.53 1.51 8.02
N TYR A 20 -1.89 0.47 7.47
CA TYR A 20 -2.58 -0.56 6.69
C TYR A 20 -3.61 -1.33 7.51
N SER A 21 -3.28 -1.75 8.75
CA SER A 21 -4.23 -2.46 9.62
C SER A 21 -5.47 -1.61 9.88
N ARG A 22 -5.28 -0.33 10.30
CA ARG A 22 -6.40 0.59 10.55
C ARG A 22 -7.28 0.78 9.32
N PHE A 23 -6.67 0.93 8.14
CA PHE A 23 -7.41 1.06 6.89
C PHE A 23 -8.24 -0.20 6.59
N LEU A 24 -7.63 -1.39 6.70
CA LEU A 24 -8.30 -2.68 6.47
C LEU A 24 -9.43 -2.93 7.47
N ASP A 25 -9.24 -2.57 8.74
CA ASP A 25 -10.25 -2.74 9.79
C ASP A 25 -11.43 -1.78 9.60
N ALA A 26 -11.21 -0.58 9.05
CA ALA A 26 -12.25 0.42 8.82
C ALA A 26 -13.05 0.18 7.52
N LEU A 27 -12.49 -0.55 6.54
CA LEU A 27 -13.11 -0.78 5.24
C LEU A 27 -14.49 -1.45 5.29
N PRO A 28 -14.72 -2.52 6.07
CA PRO A 28 -16.04 -3.14 6.17
C PRO A 28 -17.14 -2.18 6.63
N GLU A 29 -16.82 -1.32 7.61
CA GLU A 29 -17.76 -0.31 8.12
C GLU A 29 -18.01 0.78 7.09
N ALA A 30 -16.94 1.30 6.49
CA ALA A 30 -17.04 2.37 5.49
C ALA A 30 -17.82 1.93 4.25
N ARG A 31 -17.77 0.65 3.89
CA ARG A 31 -18.57 0.07 2.79
C ARG A 31 -20.04 -0.16 3.14
N ARG A 32 -20.38 -0.25 4.43
CA ARG A 32 -21.76 -0.49 4.84
C ARG A 32 -22.62 0.72 4.50
N ALA A 33 -23.60 0.49 3.63
CA ALA A 33 -24.68 1.41 3.32
C ALA A 33 -26.01 0.69 3.52
N SER A 34 -26.95 1.34 4.18
CA SER A 34 -28.34 0.90 4.18
C SER A 34 -28.92 0.94 2.76
N LEU A 35 -30.02 0.22 2.51
CA LEU A 35 -30.70 0.24 1.22
C LEU A 35 -31.11 1.65 0.79
N GLY A 36 -31.57 2.48 1.73
CA GLY A 36 -31.93 3.87 1.47
C GLY A 36 -30.74 4.75 1.10
N GLU A 37 -29.59 4.59 1.80
CA GLU A 37 -28.35 5.27 1.44
C GLU A 37 -27.85 4.85 0.05
N ALA A 38 -27.88 3.54 -0.25
CA ALA A 38 -27.44 3.02 -1.55
C ALA A 38 -28.29 3.55 -2.72
N ILE A 39 -29.62 3.61 -2.57
CA ILE A 39 -30.52 4.23 -3.55
C ILE A 39 -30.21 5.73 -3.68
N GLY A 40 -30.00 6.42 -2.56
CA GLY A 40 -29.65 7.84 -2.55
C GLY A 40 -28.29 8.16 -3.21
N PHE A 41 -27.30 7.27 -3.10
CA PHE A 41 -26.03 7.39 -3.82
C PHE A 41 -26.22 7.18 -5.32
N PHE A 42 -26.94 6.13 -5.70
CA PHE A 42 -27.23 5.82 -7.10
C PHE A 42 -27.97 6.96 -7.82
N LEU A 43 -29.02 7.51 -7.20
CA LEU A 43 -29.80 8.60 -7.80
C LEU A 43 -28.98 9.89 -7.99
N ARG A 44 -28.00 10.13 -7.12
CA ARG A 44 -27.08 11.28 -7.23
C ARG A 44 -25.86 10.99 -8.11
N SER A 45 -25.71 9.76 -8.60
CA SER A 45 -24.47 9.28 -9.24
C SER A 45 -23.22 9.47 -8.36
N ASP A 46 -23.39 9.49 -7.05
CA ASP A 46 -22.32 9.61 -6.07
C ASP A 46 -21.84 8.23 -5.61
N GLY A 47 -20.57 8.15 -5.24
CA GLY A 47 -20.04 7.01 -4.49
C GLY A 47 -20.48 7.04 -3.01
N ASN A 48 -20.20 5.97 -2.27
CA ASN A 48 -20.37 5.99 -0.82
C ASN A 48 -19.37 6.99 -0.20
N PRO A 49 -19.83 8.10 0.42
CA PRO A 49 -18.95 9.16 0.93
C PRO A 49 -18.08 8.67 2.08
N LYS A 50 -18.55 7.73 2.91
CA LYS A 50 -17.74 7.16 4.02
C LYS A 50 -16.53 6.41 3.47
N LEU A 51 -16.76 5.64 2.40
CA LEU A 51 -15.69 4.94 1.69
C LEU A 51 -14.74 5.92 1.01
N GLY A 52 -15.27 6.94 0.33
CA GLY A 52 -14.47 8.00 -0.30
C GLY A 52 -13.53 8.67 0.71
N SER A 53 -14.08 9.19 1.81
CA SER A 53 -13.28 9.84 2.86
C SER A 53 -12.23 8.93 3.50
N LEU A 54 -12.54 7.64 3.70
CA LEU A 54 -11.55 6.69 4.23
C LEU A 54 -10.40 6.45 3.25
N VAL A 55 -10.72 6.28 1.96
CA VAL A 55 -9.73 6.10 0.89
C VAL A 55 -8.86 7.35 0.73
N ASP A 56 -9.46 8.54 0.76
CA ASP A 56 -8.75 9.81 0.64
C ASP A 56 -7.82 10.05 1.85
N ALA A 57 -8.30 9.81 3.07
CA ALA A 57 -7.48 9.93 4.27
C ALA A 57 -6.27 8.98 4.22
N PHE A 58 -6.46 7.75 3.76
CA PHE A 58 -5.35 6.81 3.60
C PHE A 58 -4.40 7.21 2.46
N ALA A 59 -4.92 7.79 1.37
CA ALA A 59 -4.11 8.32 0.27
C ALA A 59 -3.21 9.48 0.70
N GLU A 60 -3.68 10.31 1.64
CA GLU A 60 -2.90 11.41 2.22
C GLU A 60 -1.87 10.90 3.25
N GLU A 61 -2.22 9.89 4.04
CA GLU A 61 -1.37 9.36 5.10
C GLU A 61 -0.25 8.45 4.58
N LEU A 62 -0.55 7.57 3.61
CA LEU A 62 0.38 6.53 3.14
C LEU A 62 1.73 7.08 2.63
N PRO A 63 1.79 8.14 1.81
CA PRO A 63 3.06 8.69 1.33
C PRO A 63 3.95 9.19 2.46
N VAL A 64 3.36 9.70 3.55
CA VAL A 64 4.11 10.18 4.72
C VAL A 64 4.85 9.02 5.39
N HIS A 65 4.17 7.89 5.60
CA HIS A 65 4.78 6.68 6.18
C HIS A 65 5.84 6.08 5.26
N VAL A 66 5.59 6.04 3.95
CA VAL A 66 6.58 5.53 2.97
C VAL A 66 7.84 6.39 2.94
N GLU A 67 7.70 7.72 2.90
CA GLU A 67 8.86 8.63 2.89
C GLU A 67 9.60 8.62 4.23
N ALA A 68 8.89 8.51 5.35
CA ALA A 68 9.50 8.31 6.67
C ALA A 68 10.34 7.03 6.70
N LEU A 69 9.79 5.90 6.24
CA LEU A 69 10.50 4.64 6.16
C LEU A 69 11.72 4.73 5.24
N LYS A 70 11.55 5.20 4.00
CA LYS A 70 12.64 5.41 3.04
C LYS A 70 13.79 6.22 3.62
N THR A 71 13.48 7.32 4.31
CA THR A 71 14.49 8.19 4.94
C THR A 71 15.31 7.42 5.97
N ARG A 72 14.66 6.53 6.74
CA ARG A 72 15.35 5.70 7.73
C ARG A 72 16.14 4.56 7.09
N LEU A 73 15.60 3.90 6.07
CA LEU A 73 16.30 2.84 5.33
C LEU A 73 17.59 3.35 4.67
N ALA A 74 17.60 4.59 4.20
CA ALA A 74 18.80 5.22 3.63
C ALA A 74 19.94 5.42 4.65
N ALA A 75 19.62 5.42 5.95
CA ALA A 75 20.59 5.53 7.03
C ALA A 75 20.98 4.17 7.64
N CYS A 76 20.37 3.07 7.18
CA CYS A 76 20.63 1.72 7.67
C CYS A 76 21.79 1.02 6.92
N PRO A 77 22.42 0.01 7.55
CA PRO A 77 23.19 -0.99 6.83
C PRO A 77 22.34 -1.63 5.72
N ALA A 78 22.96 -1.94 4.58
CA ALA A 78 22.26 -2.45 3.40
C ALA A 78 21.44 -3.73 3.67
N GLU A 79 21.97 -4.66 4.49
CA GLU A 79 21.27 -5.89 4.86
C GLU A 79 19.99 -5.63 5.67
N GLU A 80 20.04 -4.66 6.58
CA GLU A 80 18.87 -4.26 7.37
C GLU A 80 17.86 -3.51 6.51
N ALA A 81 18.34 -2.59 5.65
CA ALA A 81 17.51 -1.85 4.72
C ALA A 81 16.74 -2.81 3.78
N ASP A 82 17.44 -3.79 3.22
CA ASP A 82 16.88 -4.84 2.35
C ASP A 82 15.81 -5.67 3.08
N ARG A 83 16.09 -6.11 4.32
CA ARG A 83 15.13 -6.88 5.13
C ARG A 83 13.87 -6.09 5.47
N LEU A 84 13.99 -4.82 5.84
CA LEU A 84 12.86 -3.97 6.21
C LEU A 84 12.06 -3.50 4.99
N ALA A 85 12.74 -3.13 3.90
CA ALA A 85 12.11 -2.80 2.63
C ALA A 85 11.33 -4.00 2.07
N THR A 86 11.86 -5.21 2.19
CA THR A 86 11.15 -6.44 1.80
C THR A 86 9.81 -6.55 2.53
N GLN A 87 9.81 -6.42 3.85
CA GLN A 87 8.58 -6.53 4.65
C GLN A 87 7.55 -5.45 4.28
N ALA A 88 7.99 -4.21 4.08
CA ALA A 88 7.12 -3.13 3.63
C ALA A 88 6.54 -3.41 2.24
N LEU A 89 7.35 -3.89 1.31
CA LEU A 89 6.92 -4.19 -0.05
C LEU A 89 6.01 -5.42 -0.12
N GLU A 90 6.25 -6.45 0.69
CA GLU A 90 5.36 -7.60 0.79
C GLU A 90 4.01 -7.20 1.37
N LEU A 91 3.99 -6.36 2.42
CA LEU A 91 2.77 -5.73 2.90
C LEU A 91 2.09 -5.02 1.74
N MET A 92 2.77 -4.09 1.07
CA MET A 92 2.18 -3.20 0.07
C MET A 92 1.80 -3.83 -1.28
N LEU A 93 2.23 -5.07 -1.58
CA LEU A 93 2.03 -5.67 -2.90
C LEU A 93 1.41 -7.06 -2.85
N LEU A 94 1.62 -7.78 -1.75
CA LEU A 94 1.19 -9.16 -1.59
C LEU A 94 0.13 -9.31 -0.52
N TYR A 95 -0.45 -8.20 -0.01
CA TYR A 95 -1.46 -8.11 1.06
C TYR A 95 -2.25 -9.41 1.25
N PRO A 96 -2.57 -9.84 2.49
CA PRO A 96 -3.50 -10.96 2.69
C PRO A 96 -4.79 -10.65 1.93
N ARG A 97 -4.96 -11.32 0.77
CA ARG A 97 -5.92 -10.88 -0.26
C ARG A 97 -7.30 -10.80 0.38
N PRO A 98 -7.94 -9.60 0.37
CA PRO A 98 -9.31 -9.49 0.84
C PRO A 98 -10.19 -10.49 0.09
N LYS A 99 -11.13 -11.12 0.78
CA LYS A 99 -12.06 -12.06 0.14
C LYS A 99 -13.01 -11.35 -0.83
N ASP A 100 -13.16 -10.03 -0.71
CA ASP A 100 -13.97 -9.20 -1.59
C ASP A 100 -13.12 -8.41 -2.59
N GLY A 101 -13.50 -8.47 -3.87
CA GLY A 101 -12.79 -7.78 -4.95
C GLY A 101 -12.85 -6.25 -4.87
N ALA A 102 -13.78 -5.68 -4.10
CA ALA A 102 -13.88 -4.24 -3.92
C ALA A 102 -12.74 -3.71 -3.05
N THR A 103 -12.39 -4.41 -1.98
CA THR A 103 -11.24 -4.10 -1.13
C THR A 103 -9.92 -4.37 -1.85
N GLU A 104 -9.84 -5.45 -2.63
CA GLU A 104 -8.71 -5.68 -3.52
C GLU A 104 -8.49 -4.51 -4.49
N PHE A 105 -9.55 -3.99 -5.10
CA PHE A 105 -9.48 -2.85 -6.02
C PHE A 105 -9.00 -1.57 -5.32
N SER A 106 -9.52 -1.28 -4.11
CA SER A 106 -9.06 -0.13 -3.32
C SER A 106 -7.57 -0.22 -3.00
N LEU A 107 -7.07 -1.39 -2.60
CA LEU A 107 -5.64 -1.58 -2.31
C LEU A 107 -4.76 -1.44 -3.55
N ALA A 108 -5.23 -1.93 -4.71
CA ALA A 108 -4.50 -1.85 -5.97
C ALA A 108 -4.19 -0.40 -6.40
N ALA A 109 -5.02 0.57 -6.00
CA ALA A 109 -4.78 1.98 -6.26
C ALA A 109 -3.51 2.49 -5.54
N PHE A 110 -3.20 1.92 -4.38
CA PHE A 110 -2.11 2.36 -3.52
C PHE A 110 -0.75 1.70 -3.80
N GLU A 111 -0.72 0.60 -4.55
CA GLU A 111 0.52 -0.16 -4.81
C GLU A 111 1.62 0.70 -5.45
N GLY A 112 1.26 1.71 -6.23
CA GLY A 112 2.22 2.64 -6.83
C GLY A 112 3.05 3.43 -5.81
N PHE A 113 2.55 3.64 -4.59
CA PHE A 113 3.28 4.32 -3.52
C PHE A 113 4.46 3.50 -3.00
N ALA A 114 4.56 2.22 -3.33
CA ALA A 114 5.66 1.37 -2.89
C ALA A 114 6.97 1.61 -3.69
N ALA A 115 6.90 2.29 -4.84
CA ALA A 115 8.03 2.52 -5.74
C ALA A 115 9.30 3.11 -5.07
N PRO A 116 9.20 4.06 -4.12
CA PRO A 116 10.38 4.63 -3.45
C PRO A 116 11.17 3.63 -2.60
N LEU A 117 10.60 2.47 -2.26
CA LEU A 117 11.26 1.45 -1.44
C LEU A 117 12.07 0.45 -2.28
N LEU A 118 11.85 0.39 -3.60
CA LEU A 118 12.53 -0.55 -4.50
C LEU A 118 14.07 -0.44 -4.51
N PRO A 119 14.69 0.76 -4.40
CA PRO A 119 16.15 0.87 -4.41
C PRO A 119 16.86 0.19 -3.23
N PHE A 120 16.15 -0.12 -2.15
CA PHE A 120 16.73 -0.78 -0.98
C PHE A 120 16.78 -2.30 -1.10
N LEU A 121 16.13 -2.89 -2.12
CA LEU A 121 16.16 -4.32 -2.32
C LEU A 121 17.45 -4.77 -3.02
N ALA A 122 18.04 -5.85 -2.49
CA ALA A 122 19.04 -6.62 -3.22
C ALA A 122 18.44 -7.15 -4.55
N PRO A 123 19.24 -7.27 -5.62
CA PRO A 123 18.74 -7.70 -6.93
C PRO A 123 17.98 -9.03 -6.91
N ALA A 124 18.45 -10.00 -6.12
CA ALA A 124 17.80 -11.30 -5.97
C ALA A 124 16.40 -11.17 -5.33
N ARG A 125 16.26 -10.38 -4.26
CA ARG A 125 14.96 -10.14 -3.61
C ARG A 125 14.00 -9.38 -4.50
N ARG A 126 14.50 -8.40 -5.25
CA ARG A 126 13.69 -7.64 -6.21
C ARG A 126 13.11 -8.56 -7.30
N ALA A 127 13.91 -9.49 -7.82
CA ALA A 127 13.47 -10.47 -8.81
C ALA A 127 12.44 -11.46 -8.23
N GLU A 128 12.68 -11.98 -7.01
CA GLU A 128 11.74 -12.87 -6.33
C GLU A 128 10.38 -12.19 -6.09
N LEU A 129 10.41 -10.96 -5.58
CA LEU A 129 9.20 -10.16 -5.34
C LEU A 129 8.45 -9.88 -6.64
N ALA A 130 9.16 -9.60 -7.74
CA ALA A 130 8.56 -9.39 -9.05
C ALA A 130 7.78 -10.62 -9.54
N GLU A 131 8.34 -11.82 -9.36
CA GLU A 131 7.67 -13.07 -9.76
C GLU A 131 6.47 -13.38 -8.85
N ARG A 132 6.60 -13.19 -7.53
CA ARG A 132 5.48 -13.36 -6.60
C ARG A 132 4.33 -12.40 -6.90
N TYR A 133 4.64 -11.14 -7.17
CA TYR A 133 3.66 -10.12 -7.54
C TYR A 133 2.98 -10.46 -8.88
N ARG A 134 3.74 -10.90 -9.87
CA ARG A 134 3.22 -11.37 -11.18
C ARG A 134 2.31 -12.58 -11.04
N ALA A 135 2.62 -13.52 -10.16
CA ALA A 135 1.80 -14.70 -9.90
C ALA A 135 0.44 -14.33 -9.33
N LEU A 136 0.38 -13.30 -8.47
CA LEU A 136 -0.87 -12.79 -7.91
C LEU A 136 -1.68 -11.99 -8.93
N THR A 137 -1.04 -11.06 -9.64
CA THR A 137 -1.70 -10.17 -10.60
C THR A 137 -0.94 -10.22 -11.92
N PRO A 138 -1.34 -11.08 -12.88
CA PRO A 138 -0.64 -11.19 -14.16
C PRO A 138 -0.57 -9.85 -14.91
N PRO A 139 0.49 -9.54 -15.68
CA PRO A 139 0.69 -8.22 -16.28
C PRO A 139 -0.47 -7.73 -17.17
N ARG A 140 -1.20 -8.65 -17.79
CA ARG A 140 -2.41 -8.34 -18.58
C ARG A 140 -3.58 -7.79 -17.75
N LYS A 141 -3.62 -8.11 -16.45
CA LYS A 141 -4.64 -7.68 -15.48
C LYS A 141 -4.20 -6.49 -14.63
N MET A 142 -2.92 -6.13 -14.68
CA MET A 142 -2.38 -5.01 -13.91
C MET A 142 -2.95 -3.67 -14.41
N LEU A 143 -3.34 -2.82 -13.46
CA LEU A 143 -3.66 -1.41 -13.65
C LEU A 143 -2.41 -0.62 -14.09
N PRO A 144 -2.55 0.61 -14.62
CA PRO A 144 -1.41 1.40 -15.09
C PRO A 144 -0.30 1.63 -14.04
N ASN A 145 -0.68 1.93 -12.80
CA ASN A 145 0.25 2.09 -11.67
C ASN A 145 1.00 0.79 -11.35
N GLN A 146 0.29 -0.33 -11.31
CA GLN A 146 0.80 -1.68 -11.09
C GLN A 146 1.79 -2.10 -12.19
N LYS A 147 1.46 -1.83 -13.46
CA LYS A 147 2.36 -2.10 -14.60
C LYS A 147 3.66 -1.31 -14.49
N LYS A 148 3.58 -0.02 -14.13
CA LYS A 148 4.75 0.83 -13.93
C LYS A 148 5.63 0.29 -12.81
N LEU A 149 5.03 -0.11 -11.69
CA LEU A 149 5.74 -0.69 -10.57
C LEU A 149 6.36 -2.06 -10.92
N TRP A 150 5.62 -2.94 -11.61
CA TRP A 150 6.12 -4.24 -12.02
C TRP A 150 7.31 -4.14 -12.97
N LYS A 151 7.28 -3.19 -13.93
CA LYS A 151 8.44 -2.91 -14.79
C LYS A 151 9.65 -2.48 -13.97
N ALA A 152 9.45 -1.57 -13.01
CA ALA A 152 10.50 -1.19 -12.08
C ALA A 152 11.02 -2.42 -11.32
N LEU A 153 10.16 -3.23 -10.70
CA LEU A 153 10.56 -4.45 -10.00
C LEU A 153 11.33 -5.45 -10.88
N SER A 154 10.80 -5.76 -12.07
CA SER A 154 11.35 -6.81 -12.95
C SER A 154 12.56 -6.39 -13.77
N GLY A 155 12.86 -5.08 -13.85
CA GLY A 155 13.95 -4.56 -14.69
C GLY A 155 13.67 -4.67 -16.20
N ARG A 156 12.38 -4.73 -16.58
CA ARG A 156 11.91 -4.92 -17.97
C ARG A 156 11.13 -3.73 -18.51
#